data_AF-A4AVW4-F1
#
_entry.id   AF-A4AVW4-F1
#
_cell.length_a   1.000
_cell.length_b   1.000
_cell.length_c   1.000
_cell.angle_alpha   90.00
_cell.angle_beta   90.00
_cell.angle_gamma   90.00
#
_symmetry.space_group_name_H-M   'P 1'
#
loop_
_entity.id
_entity.type
_entity.pdbx_description
1 polymer ?
#
loop_
_entity_poly.entity_id
_entity_poly.type
_entity_poly.pdbx_seq_one_letter_code
_entity_poly.pdbx_strand_id
1 'polypeptide(L)'
;MIKPKKSLFRLIVLSLFVFSLNSCAEKVEKEQEDAPEVLAPKQIVQIDQAKKMYDNYTDRRMPLIQNYEDSINGGKKKFDVARYVSYDYETIKQYLAFIEQEAKRANVEISGLRFYFSNYPDSPKFENGEPILHPRQNSVMLSPTLKGKDREYLFYIGGTEADQQAVLLSDSFGPIDTNGVGSIDNDNTKSHASFLPNMPESTTNTTLNASFYAGTSLTMNKGGGAPPPYN
;
A
#
# COMPACT_ATOMS: atom_id res chain seq x y z
N MET A 1 -52.09 -28.43 -61.53
CA MET A 1 -51.02 -27.50 -61.10
C MET A 1 -51.63 -26.19 -60.64
N ILE A 2 -51.76 -26.01 -59.32
CA ILE A 2 -52.39 -24.82 -58.72
C ILE A 2 -51.32 -23.73 -58.59
N LYS A 3 -51.48 -22.62 -59.31
CA LYS A 3 -50.61 -21.44 -59.22
C LYS A 3 -50.83 -20.74 -57.86
N PRO A 4 -49.79 -20.47 -57.07
CA PRO A 4 -49.97 -19.73 -55.83
C PRO A 4 -50.33 -18.27 -56.13
N LYS A 5 -51.38 -17.78 -55.48
CA LYS A 5 -51.88 -16.40 -55.57
C LYS A 5 -50.83 -15.44 -54.99
N LYS A 6 -50.22 -14.61 -55.86
CA LYS A 6 -49.25 -13.55 -55.53
C LYS A 6 -49.73 -12.52 -54.48
N SER A 7 -51.02 -12.54 -54.13
CA SER A 7 -51.63 -11.64 -53.13
C SER A 7 -51.31 -12.05 -51.68
N LEU A 8 -51.21 -13.35 -51.39
CA LEU A 8 -50.97 -13.83 -50.02
C LEU A 8 -49.53 -13.59 -49.55
N PHE A 9 -48.57 -13.63 -50.48
CA PHE A 9 -47.16 -13.35 -50.20
C PHE A 9 -46.90 -11.87 -49.86
N ARG A 10 -47.68 -10.95 -50.45
CA ARG A 10 -47.58 -9.52 -50.13
C ARG A 10 -48.07 -9.19 -48.72
N LEU A 11 -49.07 -9.91 -48.21
CA LEU A 11 -49.60 -9.70 -46.86
C LEU A 11 -48.63 -10.19 -45.77
N ILE A 12 -47.89 -11.28 -46.05
CA ILE A 12 -46.89 -11.83 -45.12
C ILE A 12 -45.64 -10.94 -45.06
N VAL A 13 -45.19 -10.39 -46.21
CA VAL A 13 -44.06 -9.46 -46.24
C VAL A 13 -44.38 -8.13 -45.57
N LEU A 14 -45.63 -7.65 -45.66
CA LEU A 14 -46.06 -6.43 -44.97
C LEU A 14 -46.20 -6.63 -43.45
N SER A 15 -46.61 -7.82 -43.00
CA SER A 15 -46.70 -8.20 -41.59
C SER A 15 -45.31 -8.33 -40.93
N LEU A 16 -44.31 -8.88 -41.63
CA LEU A 16 -42.94 -8.96 -41.14
C LEU A 16 -42.25 -7.58 -41.01
N PHE A 17 -42.69 -6.56 -41.77
CA PHE A 17 -42.08 -5.23 -41.71
C PHE A 17 -42.58 -4.40 -40.51
N VAL A 18 -43.78 -4.70 -39.99
CA VAL A 18 -44.37 -3.98 -38.84
C VAL A 18 -43.80 -4.48 -37.49
N PHE A 19 -43.37 -5.74 -37.41
CA PHE A 19 -42.70 -6.26 -36.20
C PHE A 19 -41.26 -5.75 -36.02
N SER A 20 -40.64 -5.20 -37.05
CA SER A 20 -39.26 -4.66 -36.99
C SER A 20 -39.15 -3.30 -36.29
N LEU A 21 -40.28 -2.60 -36.04
CA LEU A 21 -40.26 -1.24 -35.51
C LEU A 21 -40.41 -1.14 -33.98
N ASN A 22 -40.62 -2.25 -33.28
CA ASN A 22 -40.69 -2.28 -31.80
C ASN A 22 -39.38 -2.76 -31.13
N SER A 23 -38.31 -2.95 -31.89
CA SER A 23 -36.98 -3.32 -31.35
C SER A 23 -36.02 -2.13 -31.27
N CYS A 24 -36.53 -0.91 -31.24
CA CYS A 24 -35.84 0.20 -30.58
C CYS A 24 -36.39 0.29 -29.17
N ALA A 25 -35.92 -0.60 -28.29
CA ALA A 25 -35.79 -0.21 -26.91
C ALA A 25 -34.82 0.97 -26.94
N GLU A 26 -35.38 2.18 -26.83
CA GLU A 26 -34.63 3.40 -26.60
C GLU A 26 -33.63 3.07 -25.51
N LYS A 27 -32.35 2.97 -25.90
CA LYS A 27 -31.27 3.01 -24.92
C LYS A 27 -31.49 4.36 -24.27
N VAL A 28 -32.10 4.35 -23.10
CA VAL A 28 -31.93 5.40 -22.12
C VAL A 28 -30.42 5.52 -22.02
N GLU A 29 -29.86 6.50 -22.73
CA GLU A 29 -28.58 7.07 -22.34
C GLU A 29 -28.80 7.37 -20.87
N LYS A 30 -28.23 6.51 -20.02
CA LYS A 30 -27.97 6.94 -18.67
C LYS A 30 -27.14 8.17 -18.89
N GLU A 31 -27.72 9.34 -18.63
CA GLU A 31 -26.96 10.56 -18.38
C GLU A 31 -25.79 10.10 -17.53
N GLN A 32 -24.62 10.14 -18.13
CA GLN A 32 -23.39 9.85 -17.44
C GLN A 32 -23.28 10.99 -16.46
N GLU A 33 -23.84 10.78 -15.27
CA GLU A 33 -23.80 11.73 -14.17
C GLU A 33 -22.33 12.08 -14.01
N ASP A 34 -21.96 13.28 -14.46
CA ASP A 34 -20.57 13.71 -14.53
C ASP A 34 -19.99 13.55 -13.12
N ALA A 35 -19.07 12.58 -12.98
CA ALA A 35 -18.46 12.31 -11.70
C ALA A 35 -17.91 13.63 -11.15
N PRO A 36 -18.16 13.96 -9.87
CA PRO A 36 -17.78 15.25 -9.33
C PRO A 36 -16.29 15.49 -9.57
N GLU A 37 -15.95 16.66 -10.08
CA GLU A 37 -14.56 17.03 -10.38
C GLU A 37 -13.72 16.92 -9.10
N VAL A 38 -12.68 16.07 -9.15
CA VAL A 38 -11.76 15.90 -8.04
C VAL A 38 -10.80 17.08 -8.00
N LEU A 39 -10.95 17.95 -7.01
CA LEU A 39 -10.09 19.11 -6.83
C LEU A 39 -8.65 18.72 -6.50
N ALA A 40 -7.70 19.50 -7.00
CA ALA A 40 -6.29 19.36 -6.69
C ALA A 40 -6.00 19.47 -5.17
N PRO A 41 -5.22 18.54 -4.58
CA PRO A 41 -4.77 18.68 -3.20
C PRO A 41 -3.91 19.92 -3.00
N LYS A 42 -4.05 20.56 -1.84
CA LYS A 42 -3.30 21.78 -1.46
C LYS A 42 -1.78 21.56 -1.35
N GLN A 43 -1.36 20.30 -1.26
CA GLN A 43 0.03 19.88 -1.09
C GLN A 43 0.80 19.79 -2.41
N ILE A 44 0.14 19.96 -3.57
CA ILE A 44 0.83 20.01 -4.87
C ILE A 44 1.76 21.24 -4.89
N VAL A 45 3.04 21.01 -5.14
CA VAL A 45 4.06 22.05 -5.27
C VAL A 45 4.26 22.46 -6.72
N GLN A 46 4.70 23.69 -6.92
CA GLN A 46 5.08 24.18 -8.25
C GLN A 46 6.37 23.52 -8.75
N ILE A 47 6.53 23.45 -10.07
CA ILE A 47 7.65 22.74 -10.72
C ILE A 47 9.02 23.34 -10.34
N ASP A 48 9.11 24.67 -10.22
CA ASP A 48 10.31 25.37 -9.80
C ASP A 48 10.71 25.03 -8.36
N GLN A 49 9.72 24.94 -7.46
CA GLN A 49 9.92 24.48 -6.09
C GLN A 49 10.40 23.03 -6.06
N ALA A 50 9.80 22.14 -6.84
CA ALA A 50 10.23 20.74 -6.96
C ALA A 50 11.68 20.63 -7.46
N LYS A 51 12.05 21.38 -8.50
CA LYS A 51 13.43 21.45 -9.00
C LYS A 51 14.40 21.92 -7.92
N LYS A 52 14.06 22.99 -7.20
CA LYS A 52 14.90 23.51 -6.11
C LYS A 52 15.11 22.47 -5.01
N MET A 53 14.09 21.67 -4.67
CA MET A 53 14.21 20.57 -3.71
C MET A 53 15.13 19.46 -4.24
N TYR A 54 15.00 19.09 -5.51
CA TYR A 54 15.87 18.11 -6.17
C TYR A 54 17.34 18.54 -6.19
N ASP A 55 17.62 19.78 -6.61
CA ASP A 55 18.97 20.35 -6.66
C ASP A 55 19.57 20.42 -5.25
N ASN A 56 18.81 20.87 -4.25
CA ASN A 56 19.28 20.89 -2.86
C ASN A 56 19.65 19.50 -2.32
N TYR A 57 18.93 18.44 -2.70
CA TYR A 57 19.32 17.07 -2.34
C TYR A 57 20.64 16.68 -3.02
N THR A 58 20.81 17.02 -4.31
CA THR A 58 22.06 16.82 -5.06
C THR A 58 23.23 17.46 -4.33
N ASP A 59 23.10 18.71 -3.93
CA ASP A 59 24.24 19.46 -3.42
C ASP A 59 24.54 19.13 -1.95
N ARG A 60 23.51 18.84 -1.16
CA ARG A 60 23.63 18.73 0.31
C ARG A 60 23.63 17.31 0.85
N ARG A 61 23.02 16.34 0.15
CA ARG A 61 22.84 14.97 0.68
C ARG A 61 23.65 13.95 -0.09
N MET A 62 23.62 14.01 -1.42
CA MET A 62 24.30 13.02 -2.25
C MET A 62 25.80 12.90 -1.94
N PRO A 63 26.62 13.97 -1.86
CA PRO A 63 28.05 13.83 -1.57
C PRO A 63 28.33 13.22 -0.20
N LEU A 64 27.50 13.51 0.81
CA LEU A 64 27.69 12.98 2.16
C LEU A 64 27.45 11.47 2.22
N ILE A 65 26.33 11.02 1.64
CA ILE A 65 25.97 9.60 1.57
C ILE A 65 27.04 8.87 0.76
N GLN A 66 27.34 9.39 -0.42
CA GLN A 66 28.33 8.81 -1.30
C GLN A 66 29.70 8.65 -0.61
N ASN A 67 30.25 9.72 -0.04
CA ASN A 67 31.59 9.67 0.55
C ASN A 67 31.67 8.66 1.69
N TYR A 68 30.61 8.55 2.50
CA TYR A 68 30.54 7.55 3.55
C TYR A 68 30.49 6.13 2.98
N GLU A 69 29.59 5.86 2.04
CA GLU A 69 29.42 4.53 1.43
C GLU A 69 30.65 4.06 0.64
N ASP A 70 31.35 4.99 -0.01
CA ASP A 70 32.63 4.76 -0.69
C ASP A 70 33.74 4.40 0.32
N SER A 71 33.75 5.05 1.48
CA SER A 71 34.76 4.82 2.52
C SER A 71 34.68 3.41 3.12
N ILE A 72 33.46 2.92 3.39
CA ILE A 72 33.25 1.57 3.95
C ILE A 72 33.37 0.47 2.90
N ASN A 73 33.23 0.81 1.60
CA ASN A 73 33.48 -0.11 0.49
C ASN A 73 34.97 -0.21 0.09
N GLY A 74 35.86 0.44 0.85
CA GLY A 74 37.31 0.47 0.58
C GLY A 74 37.67 1.11 -0.77
N GLY A 75 36.84 2.04 -1.26
CA GLY A 75 37.06 2.75 -2.53
C GLY A 75 37.01 1.89 -3.80
N LYS A 76 36.54 0.63 -3.72
CA LYS A 76 36.58 -0.32 -4.86
C LYS A 76 35.60 0.06 -5.97
N LYS A 77 34.44 0.60 -5.62
CA LYS A 77 33.41 1.07 -6.55
C LYS A 77 32.69 2.26 -5.94
N LYS A 78 32.50 3.29 -6.76
CA LYS A 78 31.65 4.45 -6.48
C LYS A 78 30.24 3.98 -6.09
N PHE A 79 29.75 4.42 -4.95
CA PHE A 79 28.40 4.18 -4.48
C PHE A 79 27.45 5.11 -5.20
N ASP A 80 26.41 4.52 -5.77
CA ASP A 80 25.41 5.22 -6.55
C ASP A 80 24.22 5.56 -5.63
N VAL A 81 24.12 6.84 -5.24
CA VAL A 81 23.12 7.31 -4.27
C VAL A 81 21.73 7.30 -4.89
N ALA A 82 20.80 6.61 -4.22
CA ALA A 82 19.39 6.56 -4.63
C ALA A 82 18.76 7.97 -4.62
N ARG A 83 17.95 8.26 -5.64
CA ARG A 83 17.27 9.55 -5.81
C ARG A 83 15.76 9.48 -5.60
N TYR A 84 15.19 8.34 -5.92
CA TYR A 84 13.77 8.08 -5.80
C TYR A 84 13.55 6.61 -5.49
N VAL A 85 12.37 6.32 -4.96
CA VAL A 85 11.80 4.99 -4.90
C VAL A 85 10.52 5.04 -5.71
N SER A 86 10.37 4.11 -6.64
CA SER A 86 9.22 4.02 -7.51
C SER A 86 8.46 2.72 -7.27
N TYR A 87 7.15 2.82 -7.30
CA TYR A 87 6.24 1.69 -7.44
C TYR A 87 5.44 1.93 -8.72
N ASP A 88 5.03 0.87 -9.39
CA ASP A 88 4.01 1.04 -10.41
C ASP A 88 2.68 1.48 -9.77
N TYR A 89 1.88 2.19 -10.56
CA TYR A 89 0.64 2.80 -10.07
C TYR A 89 -0.37 1.78 -9.54
N GLU A 90 -0.43 0.60 -10.18
CA GLU A 90 -1.39 -0.44 -9.78
C GLU A 90 -0.98 -1.10 -8.46
N THR A 91 0.31 -1.30 -8.21
CA THR A 91 0.81 -1.78 -6.91
C THR A 91 0.41 -0.82 -5.78
N ILE A 92 0.51 0.50 -5.96
CA ILE A 92 0.08 1.45 -4.93
C ILE A 92 -1.43 1.36 -4.70
N LYS A 93 -2.25 1.30 -5.76
CA LYS A 93 -3.70 1.14 -5.63
C LYS A 93 -4.08 -0.15 -4.91
N GLN A 94 -3.44 -1.26 -5.29
CA GLN A 94 -3.64 -2.55 -4.65
C GLN A 94 -3.28 -2.46 -3.16
N TYR A 95 -2.16 -1.83 -2.81
CA TYR A 95 -1.75 -1.66 -1.42
C TYR A 95 -2.74 -0.83 -0.60
N LEU A 96 -3.23 0.29 -1.14
CA LEU A 96 -4.26 1.11 -0.47
C LEU A 96 -5.55 0.30 -0.25
N ALA A 97 -6.01 -0.45 -1.26
CA ALA A 97 -7.17 -1.31 -1.12
C ALA A 97 -6.95 -2.45 -0.10
N PHE A 98 -5.75 -3.02 -0.06
CA PHE A 98 -5.38 -4.06 0.89
C PHE A 98 -5.43 -3.56 2.33
N ILE A 99 -4.77 -2.44 2.64
CA ILE A 99 -4.76 -1.91 4.02
C ILE A 99 -6.16 -1.46 4.47
N GLU A 100 -6.99 -0.93 3.56
CA GLU A 100 -8.40 -0.61 3.84
C GLU A 100 -9.22 -1.87 4.14
N GLN A 101 -9.01 -2.94 3.38
CA GLN A 101 -9.65 -4.24 3.63
C GLN A 101 -9.27 -4.80 5.01
N GLU A 102 -7.98 -4.82 5.34
CA GLU A 102 -7.48 -5.31 6.61
C GLU A 102 -7.98 -4.47 7.80
N ALA A 103 -7.97 -3.13 7.66
CA ALA A 103 -8.49 -2.21 8.67
C ALA A 103 -10.00 -2.44 8.92
N LYS A 104 -10.78 -2.66 7.84
CA LYS A 104 -12.21 -2.96 7.95
C LYS A 104 -12.48 -4.27 8.69
N ARG A 105 -11.69 -5.31 8.44
CA ARG A 105 -11.85 -6.60 9.17
C ARG A 105 -11.58 -6.45 10.66
N ALA A 106 -10.62 -5.60 11.03
CA ALA A 106 -10.32 -5.28 12.42
C ALA A 106 -11.20 -4.17 13.03
N ASN A 107 -12.22 -3.69 12.29
CA ASN A 107 -13.12 -2.62 12.71
C ASN A 107 -12.40 -1.34 13.17
N VAL A 108 -11.37 -0.94 12.42
CA VAL A 108 -10.61 0.30 12.64
C VAL A 108 -10.58 1.16 11.39
N GLU A 109 -10.39 2.46 11.56
CA GLU A 109 -10.26 3.44 10.47
C GLU A 109 -8.81 3.95 10.39
N ILE A 110 -8.24 3.92 9.19
CA ILE A 110 -6.90 4.45 8.94
C ILE A 110 -6.94 5.98 9.06
N SER A 111 -6.15 6.55 9.97
CA SER A 111 -6.08 8.01 10.15
C SER A 111 -5.12 8.70 9.17
N GLY A 112 -4.14 7.94 8.67
CA GLY A 112 -3.13 8.46 7.77
C GLY A 112 -2.16 7.39 7.29
N LEU A 113 -1.31 7.76 6.33
CA LEU A 113 -0.25 6.91 5.79
C LEU A 113 1.12 7.53 6.11
N ARG A 114 1.95 6.81 6.85
CA ARG A 114 3.27 7.28 7.25
C ARG A 114 4.36 6.70 6.37
N PHE A 115 5.26 7.56 5.93
CA PHE A 115 6.41 7.22 5.10
C PHE A 115 7.69 7.33 5.95
N TYR A 116 8.39 6.21 6.13
CA TYR A 116 9.69 6.16 6.79
C TYR A 116 10.80 6.12 5.76
N PHE A 117 11.83 6.92 5.97
CA PHE A 117 13.11 6.70 5.30
C PHE A 117 13.77 5.46 5.88
N SER A 118 14.25 4.57 5.03
CA SER A 118 14.90 3.33 5.43
C SER A 118 16.15 3.05 4.60
N ASN A 119 16.93 2.06 4.99
CA ASN A 119 18.06 1.54 4.23
C ASN A 119 17.97 0.02 4.20
N TYR A 120 18.28 -0.57 3.04
CA TYR A 120 18.50 -2.01 2.98
C TYR A 120 19.77 -2.39 3.74
N PRO A 121 19.80 -3.57 4.39
CA PRO A 121 21.02 -4.03 5.03
C PRO A 121 22.10 -4.33 3.98
N ASP A 122 23.35 -4.43 4.43
CA ASP A 122 24.47 -4.85 3.60
C ASP A 122 24.50 -6.38 3.48
N SER A 123 23.47 -6.93 2.83
CA SER A 123 23.29 -8.37 2.63
C SER A 123 22.61 -8.62 1.28
N PRO A 124 22.89 -9.74 0.60
CA PRO A 124 22.17 -10.12 -0.62
C PRO A 124 20.73 -10.56 -0.36
N LYS A 125 20.38 -10.88 0.89
CA LYS A 125 19.05 -11.39 1.28
C LYS A 125 18.65 -10.96 2.68
N PHE A 126 17.35 -10.86 2.91
CA PHE A 126 16.78 -10.79 4.26
C PHE A 126 16.88 -12.15 4.97
N GLU A 127 16.67 -12.16 6.30
CA GLU A 127 16.68 -13.38 7.11
C GLU A 127 15.61 -14.40 6.68
N ASN A 128 14.50 -13.92 6.13
CA ASN A 128 13.43 -14.74 5.55
C ASN A 128 13.78 -15.31 4.15
N GLY A 129 14.99 -15.05 3.64
CA GLY A 129 15.50 -15.55 2.36
C GLY A 129 15.13 -14.70 1.14
N GLU A 130 14.33 -13.64 1.30
CA GLU A 130 13.97 -12.75 0.19
C GLU A 130 15.20 -11.98 -0.32
N PRO A 131 15.36 -11.83 -1.65
CA PRO A 131 16.51 -11.14 -2.23
C PRO A 131 16.46 -9.63 -1.96
N ILE A 132 17.64 -9.06 -1.73
CA ILE A 132 17.87 -7.62 -1.68
C ILE A 132 18.58 -7.24 -2.97
N LEU A 133 17.87 -6.53 -3.84
CA LEU A 133 18.40 -6.16 -5.16
C LEU A 133 19.57 -5.17 -5.05
N HIS A 134 19.46 -4.22 -4.12
CA HIS A 134 20.45 -3.16 -3.93
C HIS A 134 20.79 -2.99 -2.44
N PRO A 135 21.81 -3.72 -1.93
CA PRO A 135 22.26 -3.59 -0.55
C PRO A 135 22.68 -2.15 -0.23
N ARG A 136 22.49 -1.74 1.04
CA ARG A 136 22.81 -0.40 1.59
C ARG A 136 22.02 0.77 1.01
N GLN A 137 21.30 0.61 -0.10
CA GLN A 137 20.55 1.71 -0.70
C GLN A 137 19.42 2.21 0.21
N ASN A 138 19.18 3.52 0.16
CA ASN A 138 18.02 4.13 0.78
C ASN A 138 16.73 3.61 0.11
N SER A 139 15.70 3.42 0.91
CA SER A 139 14.35 3.08 0.49
C SER A 139 13.33 3.90 1.30
N VAL A 140 12.05 3.64 1.04
CA VAL A 140 10.94 4.13 1.85
C VAL A 140 10.04 2.99 2.28
N MET A 141 9.59 3.02 3.53
CA MET A 141 8.55 2.13 4.03
C MET A 141 7.27 2.92 4.25
N LEU A 142 6.14 2.36 3.81
CA LEU A 142 4.82 2.94 3.94
C LEU A 142 4.05 2.12 4.96
N SER A 143 3.44 2.74 5.96
CA SER A 143 2.62 2.04 6.95
C SER A 143 1.38 2.85 7.28
N PRO A 144 0.19 2.22 7.35
CA PRO A 144 -0.99 2.91 7.82
C PRO A 144 -0.86 3.25 9.30
N THR A 145 -1.64 4.25 9.72
CA THR A 145 -1.69 4.72 11.10
C THR A 145 -3.10 4.75 11.64
N LEU A 146 -3.23 4.62 12.95
CA LEU A 146 -4.47 4.81 13.70
C LEU A 146 -4.33 6.01 14.62
N LYS A 147 -5.41 6.77 14.74
CA LYS A 147 -5.49 7.86 15.72
C LYS A 147 -5.75 7.28 17.11
N GLY A 148 -4.80 7.43 18.02
CA GLY A 148 -5.01 7.21 19.45
C GLY A 148 -5.36 8.51 20.18
N LYS A 149 -5.40 8.47 21.51
CA LYS A 149 -5.75 9.63 22.37
C LYS A 149 -4.81 10.82 22.16
N ASP A 150 -3.50 10.59 22.20
CA ASP A 150 -2.50 11.68 22.19
C ASP A 150 -1.73 11.82 20.88
N ARG A 151 -1.73 10.76 20.05
CA ARG A 151 -0.94 10.69 18.82
C ARG A 151 -1.42 9.59 17.88
N GLU A 152 -0.85 9.57 16.68
CA GLU A 152 -1.01 8.48 15.73
C GLU A 152 0.00 7.35 15.98
N TYR A 153 -0.49 6.11 15.89
CA TYR A 153 0.27 4.88 16.08
C TYR A 153 0.34 4.09 14.79
N LEU A 154 1.43 3.36 14.60
CA LEU A 154 1.48 2.28 13.62
C LEU A 154 0.63 1.11 14.11
N PHE A 155 0.25 0.20 13.22
CA PHE A 155 -0.43 -1.04 13.63
C PHE A 155 -0.21 -2.18 12.63
N TYR A 156 -0.45 -3.40 13.09
CA TYR A 156 -0.59 -4.60 12.26
C TYR A 156 -1.88 -5.33 12.63
N ILE A 157 -2.30 -6.31 11.82
CA ILE A 157 -3.47 -7.14 12.14
C ILE A 157 -3.01 -8.40 12.86
N GLY A 158 -3.37 -8.53 14.13
CA GLY A 158 -3.22 -9.74 14.93
C GLY A 158 -4.55 -10.44 15.18
N GLY A 159 -4.53 -11.46 16.04
CA GLY A 159 -5.72 -12.21 16.43
C GLY A 159 -5.92 -13.47 15.59
N THR A 160 -7.16 -13.97 15.58
CA THR A 160 -7.54 -15.18 14.81
C THR A 160 -8.34 -14.77 13.57
N GLU A 161 -8.56 -15.67 12.60
CA GLU A 161 -9.42 -15.35 11.45
C GLU A 161 -10.85 -14.94 11.84
N ALA A 162 -11.36 -15.46 12.96
CA ALA A 162 -12.68 -15.14 13.47
C ALA A 162 -12.73 -13.84 14.29
N ASP A 163 -11.58 -13.37 14.78
CA ASP A 163 -11.46 -12.20 15.66
C ASP A 163 -10.13 -11.50 15.37
N GLN A 164 -10.12 -10.77 14.25
CA GLN A 164 -8.99 -9.96 13.82
C GLN A 164 -9.00 -8.63 14.56
N GLN A 165 -7.83 -8.21 15.04
CA GLN A 165 -7.68 -6.99 15.84
C GLN A 165 -6.47 -6.17 15.38
N ALA A 166 -6.61 -4.85 15.45
CA ALA A 166 -5.48 -3.96 15.24
C ALA A 166 -4.59 -3.95 16.49
N VAL A 167 -3.32 -4.31 16.32
CA VAL A 167 -2.32 -4.28 17.39
C VAL A 167 -1.38 -3.10 17.13
N LEU A 168 -1.30 -2.19 18.10
CA LEU A 168 -0.53 -0.96 17.97
C LEU A 168 0.99 -1.21 18.03
N LEU A 169 1.72 -0.41 17.27
CA LEU A 169 3.16 -0.40 17.18
C LEU A 169 3.70 1.01 17.44
N SER A 170 4.87 1.07 18.07
CA SER A 170 5.65 2.29 18.23
C SER A 170 6.20 2.79 16.89
N ASP A 171 6.80 3.99 16.89
CA ASP A 171 7.44 4.56 15.69
C ASP A 171 8.65 3.75 15.19
N SER A 172 9.18 2.85 16.03
CA SER A 172 10.29 1.96 15.70
C SER A 172 9.82 0.55 15.32
N PHE A 173 8.54 0.38 14.97
CA PHE A 173 7.95 -0.93 14.62
C PHE A 173 8.11 -1.97 15.73
N GLY A 174 8.22 -1.52 16.98
CA GLY A 174 8.27 -2.37 18.18
C GLY A 174 6.95 -2.35 18.95
N PRO A 175 6.72 -3.32 19.86
CA PRO A 175 5.56 -3.34 20.74
C PRO A 175 5.50 -2.07 21.61
N ILE A 176 4.29 -1.67 21.99
CA ILE A 176 4.06 -0.58 22.93
C ILE A 176 3.84 -1.17 24.33
N ASP A 177 4.61 -0.69 25.31
CA ASP A 177 4.35 -1.00 26.72
C ASP A 177 3.07 -0.26 27.18
N THR A 178 2.08 -1.03 27.60
CA THR A 178 0.73 -0.56 27.94
C THR A 178 0.64 0.15 29.28
N ASN A 179 1.72 0.22 30.06
CA ASN A 179 1.73 0.93 31.34
C ASN A 179 1.63 2.46 31.21
N GLY A 180 1.71 3.03 29.99
CA GLY A 180 1.68 4.47 29.76
C GLY A 180 0.78 4.96 28.62
N VAL A 181 0.09 4.06 27.90
CA VAL A 181 -0.79 4.45 26.78
C VAL A 181 -2.23 4.15 27.18
N GLY A 182 -2.97 5.23 27.51
CA GLY A 182 -4.35 5.15 27.96
C GLY A 182 -5.25 4.45 26.95
N SER A 183 -6.12 3.57 27.49
CA SER A 183 -7.24 2.90 26.82
C SER A 183 -7.82 3.73 25.68
N ILE A 184 -7.92 3.19 24.47
CA ILE A 184 -8.66 3.81 23.38
C ILE A 184 -10.16 3.67 23.73
N ASP A 185 -10.67 4.65 24.48
CA ASP A 185 -12.11 4.79 24.72
C ASP A 185 -12.71 5.51 23.51
N ASN A 186 -13.09 4.73 22.51
CA ASN A 186 -14.05 5.15 21.51
C ASN A 186 -15.07 4.02 21.43
N ASP A 187 -16.35 4.31 21.66
CA ASP A 187 -17.43 3.36 22.01
C ASP A 187 -17.69 2.21 21.00
N ASN A 188 -16.90 2.08 19.93
CA ASN A 188 -16.98 1.00 18.95
C ASN A 188 -15.63 0.37 18.55
N THR A 189 -14.50 0.75 19.16
CA THR A 189 -13.16 0.30 18.71
C THR A 189 -12.55 -0.69 19.70
N LYS A 190 -12.72 -1.98 19.43
CA LYS A 190 -12.11 -3.06 20.23
C LYS A 190 -10.63 -3.23 19.87
N SER A 191 -9.77 -2.37 20.38
CA SER A 191 -8.32 -2.64 20.44
C SER A 191 -8.04 -3.47 21.70
N HIS A 192 -7.90 -4.79 21.54
CA HIS A 192 -7.54 -5.67 22.65
C HIS A 192 -6.01 -5.86 22.72
N ALA A 193 -5.48 -5.69 23.92
CA ALA A 193 -4.07 -5.88 24.25
C ALA A 193 -3.64 -7.34 24.10
N SER A 194 -2.39 -7.58 23.68
CA SER A 194 -1.79 -8.90 23.72
C SER A 194 -1.47 -9.28 25.18
N PHE A 195 -2.26 -10.17 25.77
CA PHE A 195 -1.88 -10.83 27.03
C PHE A 195 -0.80 -11.88 26.73
N LEU A 196 0.44 -11.64 27.19
CA LEU A 196 1.49 -12.65 27.18
C LEU A 196 1.34 -13.59 28.40
N PRO A 197 1.40 -14.92 28.24
CA PRO A 197 1.57 -15.84 29.34
C PRO A 197 3.01 -15.80 29.85
N ASN A 198 3.19 -15.60 31.15
CA ASN A 198 4.49 -15.70 31.82
C ASN A 198 4.90 -17.19 31.92
N MET A 199 5.80 -17.66 31.05
CA MET A 199 6.32 -19.03 31.09
C MET A 199 7.72 -19.06 31.73
N PRO A 200 8.01 -20.00 32.64
CA PRO A 200 9.28 -20.04 33.37
C PRO A 200 10.41 -20.58 32.48
N GLU A 201 11.59 -20.03 32.69
CA GLU A 201 12.85 -20.38 32.05
C GLU A 201 13.13 -21.88 32.14
N SER A 202 13.18 -22.56 30.98
CA SER A 202 13.82 -23.87 30.88
C SER A 202 14.61 -23.99 29.59
N THR A 203 15.92 -24.07 29.78
CA THR A 203 16.97 -24.34 28.80
C THR A 203 16.66 -25.52 27.89
N THR A 204 16.61 -25.30 26.56
CA THR A 204 17.23 -26.16 25.54
C THR A 204 17.13 -25.48 24.16
N ASN A 205 18.24 -25.54 23.41
CA ASN A 205 18.40 -25.06 22.04
C ASN A 205 17.18 -25.33 21.15
N THR A 206 16.46 -24.27 20.80
CA THR A 206 15.60 -24.22 19.62
C THR A 206 15.84 -22.86 18.98
N THR A 207 16.37 -22.87 17.76
CA THR A 207 16.33 -21.74 16.84
C THR A 207 14.87 -21.37 16.60
N LEU A 208 14.31 -20.54 17.49
CA LEU A 208 12.99 -19.93 17.35
C LEU A 208 13.11 -18.74 16.39
N ASN A 209 13.23 -19.07 15.12
CA ASN A 209 12.81 -18.20 14.02
C ASN A 209 11.27 -18.26 13.95
N ALA A 210 10.61 -17.59 14.90
CA ALA A 210 9.16 -17.46 14.92
C ALA A 210 8.81 -16.05 15.41
N SER A 211 8.70 -15.17 14.42
CA SER A 211 7.93 -13.92 14.41
C SER A 211 7.34 -13.48 15.74
N PHE A 212 7.96 -12.48 16.37
CA PHE A 212 7.33 -11.64 17.40
C PHE A 212 5.98 -11.04 16.93
N TYR A 213 5.72 -11.06 15.62
CA TYR A 213 4.47 -10.71 14.97
C TYR A 213 3.86 -11.95 14.30
N ALA A 214 3.07 -12.75 15.02
CA ALA A 214 2.25 -13.80 14.41
C ALA A 214 1.04 -13.23 13.61
N GLY A 215 1.11 -11.96 13.20
CA GLY A 215 0.03 -11.24 12.53
C GLY A 215 0.46 -10.69 11.17
N THR A 216 -0.51 -10.22 10.41
CA THR A 216 -0.32 -9.66 9.08
C THR A 216 0.27 -8.26 9.19
N SER A 217 1.53 -8.10 8.77
CA SER A 217 2.15 -6.79 8.62
C SER A 217 1.44 -5.99 7.53
N LEU A 218 1.20 -4.71 7.82
CA LEU A 218 0.61 -3.75 6.87
C LEU A 218 1.66 -2.80 6.29
N THR A 219 2.94 -2.99 6.60
CA THR A 219 4.01 -2.12 6.10
C THR A 219 4.49 -2.57 4.73
N MET A 220 4.37 -1.70 3.74
CA MET A 220 4.93 -1.90 2.41
C MET A 220 6.32 -1.29 2.29
N ASN A 221 7.20 -1.99 1.59
CA ASN A 221 8.52 -1.53 1.12
C ASN A 221 8.73 -2.16 -0.28
N LYS A 222 9.96 -2.18 -0.78
CA LYS A 222 10.37 -2.86 -2.03
C LYS A 222 9.95 -2.15 -3.31
N GLY A 223 9.74 -0.84 -3.24
CA GLY A 223 9.73 -0.03 -4.45
C GLY A 223 11.09 -0.13 -5.15
N GLY A 224 11.08 -0.12 -6.48
CA GLY A 224 12.30 -0.02 -7.26
C GLY A 224 13.01 1.29 -6.91
N GLY A 225 14.15 1.19 -6.25
CA GLY A 225 15.08 2.31 -6.09
C GLY A 225 16.25 2.07 -7.01
N ALA A 226 16.45 2.93 -8.00
CA ALA A 226 17.62 2.90 -8.87
C ALA A 226 18.34 4.24 -8.78
N PRO A 227 19.66 4.25 -8.64
CA PRO A 227 20.42 5.47 -8.80
C PRO A 227 20.50 5.83 -10.29
N PRO A 228 20.33 7.11 -10.68
CA PRO A 228 20.55 7.53 -12.06
C PRO A 228 22.02 7.28 -12.46
N PRO A 229 22.34 6.87 -13.72
CA PRO A 229 21.52 6.91 -14.93
C PRO A 229 21.15 5.53 -15.49
N TYR A 230 21.17 4.46 -14.68
CA TYR A 230 20.94 3.11 -15.18
C TYR A 230 19.44 2.79 -15.25
N ASN A 231 18.78 3.39 -16.25
CA ASN A 231 17.53 2.86 -16.82
C ASN A 231 17.87 1.86 -17.92
#